data_AF-A0A5M3WBY1-F1
#
_entry.id   AF-A0A5M3WBY1-F1
#
_cell.length_a   1.000
_cell.length_b   1.000
_cell.length_c   1.000
_cell.angle_alpha   90.00
_cell.angle_beta   90.00
_cell.angle_gamma   90.00
#
_symmetry.space_group_name_H-M   'P 1'
#
loop_
_entity.id
_entity.type
_entity.pdbx_description
1 polymer ?
#
loop_
_entity_poly.entity_id
_entity_poly.type
_entity_poly.pdbx_seq_one_letter_code
_entity_poly.pdbx_strand_id
1 'polypeptide(L)'
;MVRRVIERWSRDQVLALAPDASSQKAAAGVSAPAKWSGAGVARDALWGECKGSGSKPYRACVDLREPAYRCSCPSRKFPCKHALGLLLLWSADGVPAADEPADWVEEWLADRRERAAKQEAKVAEKVAAIVAAEAASASDRSGASDGSGGSGGYGASGGSGGDDRRARQREERVDAGLADLERWLSDQIAHGIAGARQTALADWDDLSKRLIDAQAPGVAALLTGLSRVFRHEDWPARLLTEYALVHLLAVAHRRSADLPRDLRDTVRSRVGFTTPKEYVLAQPPVRDHWQVIACRDEDRDRLLSRRVWLHGRATGRIALILSFAPVGQPLDSSLVLGTTIDASLCFYPGSAPLRALVAARHSAAPSGGPPSHGVGEADRHSSPASGEAPPRGERAADRHSAAASGEAPFHGVRAADGHSSPASGEVQPGGERAADRYSPPASGGVPPRGERAADRHSAGGVPPHGVRAVDVPRLIADVLARDPWTDSWPLILSDVVPARVDSGWYLADHDPHDPKLENALPLLPGTLWQLAAVSGGHPVTVAAEWTPDGLRLLTTWDERGQVVVL
;
A
#
# COMPACT_ATOMS: atom_id res chain seq x y z
N MET A 1 30.93 12.47 17.91
CA MET A 1 30.26 11.23 17.48
C MET A 1 28.77 11.40 17.74
N VAL A 2 27.98 11.75 16.74
CA VAL A 2 26.54 11.98 16.93
C VAL A 2 25.89 10.62 17.17
N ARG A 3 25.41 10.38 18.40
CA ARG A 3 24.69 9.15 18.77
C ARG A 3 23.43 9.10 17.90
N ARG A 4 23.29 8.09 17.05
CA ARG A 4 22.09 7.87 16.25
C ARG A 4 20.92 7.69 17.21
N VAL A 5 20.02 8.67 17.29
CA VAL A 5 18.80 8.56 18.08
C VAL A 5 17.83 7.74 17.27
N ILE A 6 17.57 6.51 17.69
CA ILE A 6 16.47 5.73 17.13
C ILE A 6 15.20 6.31 17.72
N GLU A 7 14.32 6.78 16.84
CA GLU A 7 12.99 7.23 17.23
C GLU A 7 12.22 6.06 17.82
N ARG A 8 11.73 6.26 19.06
CA ARG A 8 10.99 5.21 19.77
C ARG A 8 9.67 4.96 19.08
N TRP A 9 9.32 3.68 18.94
CA TRP A 9 8.02 3.32 18.40
C TRP A 9 6.92 3.62 19.41
N SER A 10 5.79 4.12 18.93
CA SER A 10 4.58 4.30 19.72
C SER A 10 4.02 2.95 20.17
N ARG A 11 3.19 2.99 21.21
CA ARG A 11 2.50 1.79 21.70
C ARG A 11 1.71 1.11 20.58
N ASP A 12 1.01 1.89 19.76
CA ASP A 12 0.15 1.37 18.70
C ASP A 12 0.97 0.76 17.56
N GLN A 13 2.12 1.37 17.22
CA GLN A 13 3.08 0.78 16.29
C GLN A 13 3.58 -0.58 16.78
N VAL A 14 3.90 -0.72 18.07
CA VAL A 14 4.34 -2.01 18.64
C VAL A 14 3.20 -3.04 18.62
N LEU A 15 1.98 -2.66 18.96
CA LEU A 15 0.84 -3.57 18.98
C LEU A 15 0.43 -4.03 17.57
N ALA A 16 0.63 -3.21 16.54
CA ALA A 16 0.43 -3.57 15.15
C ALA A 16 1.38 -4.67 14.65
N LEU A 17 2.52 -4.90 15.34
CA LEU A 17 3.44 -6.00 15.02
C LEU A 17 2.96 -7.35 15.54
N ALA A 18 1.97 -7.37 16.44
CA ALA A 18 1.54 -8.60 17.09
C ALA A 18 0.86 -9.55 16.09
N PRO A 19 1.15 -10.86 16.15
CA PRO A 19 0.59 -11.84 15.21
C PRO A 19 -0.91 -12.12 15.45
N ASP A 20 -1.44 -11.77 16.63
CA ASP A 20 -2.86 -11.89 16.97
C ASP A 20 -3.22 -11.05 18.22
N ALA A 21 -4.52 -10.82 18.43
CA ALA A 21 -5.05 -10.05 19.56
C ALA A 21 -4.70 -10.68 20.93
N SER A 22 -4.57 -12.01 21.01
CA SER A 22 -4.15 -12.69 22.24
C SER A 22 -2.71 -12.32 22.61
N SER A 23 -1.83 -12.22 21.62
CA SER A 23 -0.43 -11.82 21.79
C SER A 23 -0.31 -10.36 22.20
N GLN A 24 -1.13 -9.46 21.64
CA GLN A 24 -1.22 -8.06 22.07
C GLN A 24 -1.56 -7.95 23.56
N LYS A 25 -2.64 -8.62 23.99
CA LYS A 25 -3.09 -8.60 25.39
C LYS A 25 -2.03 -9.20 26.33
N ALA A 26 -1.41 -10.31 25.93
CA ALA A 26 -0.37 -10.97 26.73
C ALA A 26 0.91 -10.14 26.85
N ALA A 27 1.28 -9.39 25.80
CA ALA A 27 2.45 -8.51 25.79
C ALA A 27 2.33 -7.39 26.82
N ALA A 28 1.15 -6.76 26.94
CA ALA A 28 0.88 -5.73 27.93
C ALA A 28 1.08 -6.22 29.38
N GLY A 29 0.75 -7.49 29.66
CA GLY A 29 0.95 -8.08 30.99
C GLY A 29 2.42 -8.34 31.35
N VAL A 30 3.32 -8.37 30.37
CA VAL A 30 4.76 -8.58 30.58
C VAL A 30 5.59 -7.33 30.34
N SER A 31 5.01 -6.19 29.95
CA SER A 31 5.76 -4.94 29.68
C SER A 31 6.11 -4.11 30.92
N ALA A 32 5.77 -4.59 32.13
CA ALA A 32 6.08 -3.87 33.37
C ALA A 32 7.60 -3.95 33.69
N PRO A 33 8.27 -2.84 34.07
CA PRO A 33 9.71 -2.84 34.36
C PRO A 33 10.15 -3.93 35.34
N ALA A 34 9.36 -4.21 36.38
CA ALA A 34 9.64 -5.23 37.39
C ALA A 34 9.70 -6.68 36.85
N LYS A 35 9.25 -6.92 35.61
CA LYS A 35 9.36 -8.22 34.95
C LYS A 35 10.68 -8.40 34.19
N TRP A 36 11.46 -7.34 34.04
CA TRP A 36 12.66 -7.32 33.20
C TRP A 36 13.92 -7.09 34.03
N SER A 37 14.97 -7.82 33.67
CA SER A 37 16.34 -7.61 34.17
C SER A 37 17.30 -7.58 32.99
N GLY A 38 18.48 -6.98 33.18
CA GLY A 38 19.51 -6.90 32.14
C GLY A 38 19.03 -6.28 30.83
N ALA A 39 18.01 -5.42 30.89
CA ALA A 39 17.47 -4.75 29.71
C ALA A 39 18.42 -3.64 29.28
N GLY A 40 18.57 -3.47 27.97
CA GLY A 40 19.39 -2.41 27.42
C GLY A 40 19.03 -2.12 25.96
N VAL A 41 19.37 -0.91 25.53
CA VAL A 41 19.32 -0.49 24.14
C VAL A 41 20.65 0.14 23.75
N ALA A 42 21.26 -0.37 22.69
CA ALA A 42 22.50 0.16 22.14
C ALA A 42 22.48 0.03 20.62
N ARG A 43 22.90 1.09 19.91
CA ARG A 43 22.82 1.19 18.45
C ARG A 43 21.39 0.86 18.01
N ASP A 44 21.21 -0.15 17.15
CA ASP A 44 19.91 -0.62 16.68
C ASP A 44 19.45 -1.94 17.33
N ALA A 45 19.97 -2.27 18.51
CA ALA A 45 19.65 -3.49 19.23
C ALA A 45 18.92 -3.17 20.55
N LEU A 46 17.82 -3.87 20.78
CA LEU A 46 17.07 -3.85 22.03
C LEU A 46 17.10 -5.24 22.65
N TRP A 47 17.38 -5.38 23.94
CA TRP A 47 17.40 -6.68 24.61
C TRP A 47 16.91 -6.59 26.05
N GLY A 48 16.57 -7.75 26.62
CA GLY A 48 16.30 -7.90 28.04
C GLY A 48 15.97 -9.34 28.43
N GLU A 49 15.95 -9.59 29.73
CA GLU A 49 15.63 -10.87 30.32
C GLU A 49 14.29 -10.78 31.06
N CYS A 50 13.26 -11.44 30.52
CA CYS A 50 11.90 -11.42 31.09
C CYS A 50 11.72 -12.57 32.08
N LYS A 51 11.24 -12.25 33.29
CA LYS A 51 10.81 -13.24 34.29
C LYS A 51 9.61 -14.04 33.75
N GLY A 52 9.88 -15.29 33.37
CA GLY A 52 8.90 -16.22 32.81
C GLY A 52 8.35 -17.22 33.83
N SER A 53 7.66 -18.25 33.32
CA SER A 53 7.17 -19.40 34.10
C SER A 53 8.24 -20.44 34.41
N GLY A 54 9.43 -20.33 33.82
CA GLY A 54 10.57 -21.22 34.05
C GLY A 54 11.52 -20.71 35.15
N SER A 55 12.49 -21.55 35.52
CA SER A 55 13.53 -21.22 36.50
C SER A 55 14.57 -20.20 36.00
N LYS A 56 14.74 -20.08 34.68
CA LYS A 56 15.60 -19.09 34.03
C LYS A 56 14.75 -18.03 33.31
N PRO A 57 15.10 -16.73 33.40
CA PRO A 57 14.47 -15.69 32.59
C PRO A 57 14.56 -15.97 31.08
N TYR A 58 13.54 -15.58 30.33
CA TYR A 58 13.57 -15.64 28.87
C TYR A 58 14.36 -14.45 28.32
N ARG A 59 15.41 -14.73 27.55
CA ARG A 59 16.18 -13.70 26.83
C ARG A 59 15.41 -13.32 25.59
N ALA A 60 15.09 -12.04 25.44
CA ALA A 60 14.47 -11.47 24.25
C ALA A 60 15.37 -10.38 23.69
N CYS A 61 15.55 -10.36 22.37
CA CYS A 61 16.20 -9.27 21.66
C CYS A 61 15.48 -8.95 20.35
N VAL A 62 15.66 -7.70 19.92
CA VAL A 62 15.08 -7.12 18.71
C VAL A 62 16.16 -6.34 17.95
N ASP A 63 16.29 -6.59 16.65
CA ASP A 63 17.03 -5.72 15.73
C ASP A 63 16.05 -4.67 15.19
N LEU A 64 16.31 -3.39 15.45
CA LEU A 64 15.42 -2.27 15.13
C LEU A 64 15.56 -1.77 13.69
N ARG A 65 16.61 -2.18 12.93
CA ARG A 65 16.80 -1.77 11.52
C ARG A 65 15.87 -2.51 10.57
N GLU A 66 15.85 -3.82 10.77
CA GLU A 66 14.97 -4.77 10.12
C GLU A 66 14.31 -5.57 11.22
N PRO A 67 13.18 -5.06 11.75
CA PRO A 67 12.48 -5.62 12.90
C PRO A 67 12.46 -7.15 12.86
N ALA A 68 13.38 -7.72 13.63
CA ALA A 68 13.58 -9.14 13.74
C ALA A 68 13.72 -9.48 15.20
N TYR A 69 13.21 -10.65 15.56
CA TYR A 69 12.94 -10.98 16.94
C TYR A 69 13.56 -12.32 17.27
N ARG A 70 14.32 -12.38 18.36
CA ARG A 70 14.75 -13.65 18.95
C ARG A 70 14.33 -13.67 20.40
N CYS A 71 13.70 -14.76 20.80
CA CYS A 71 13.37 -15.01 22.20
C CYS A 71 13.60 -16.47 22.53
N SER A 72 14.14 -16.77 23.73
CA SER A 72 14.37 -18.14 24.19
C SER A 72 13.10 -18.85 24.71
N CYS A 73 11.92 -18.25 24.59
CA CYS A 73 10.67 -18.86 25.02
C CYS A 73 10.16 -19.92 24.02
N PRO A 74 9.39 -20.93 24.45
CA PRO A 74 8.92 -22.02 23.59
C PRO A 74 7.75 -21.64 22.65
N SER A 75 7.40 -20.35 22.56
CA SER A 75 6.28 -19.89 21.73
C SER A 75 6.60 -20.05 20.25
N ARG A 76 5.60 -20.47 19.47
CA ARG A 76 5.65 -20.50 17.99
C ARG A 76 5.16 -19.19 17.34
N LYS A 77 4.75 -18.21 18.14
CA LYS A 77 4.29 -16.90 17.67
C LYS A 77 5.47 -15.93 17.58
N PHE A 78 5.60 -15.25 16.45
CA PHE A 78 6.68 -14.30 16.19
C PHE A 78 6.11 -13.01 15.60
N PRO A 79 6.32 -11.83 16.23
CA PRO A 79 6.90 -11.61 17.55
C PRO A 79 6.12 -12.33 18.68
N CYS A 80 6.84 -12.89 19.66
CA CYS A 80 6.19 -13.48 20.83
C CYS A 80 5.82 -12.38 21.85
N LYS A 81 5.01 -12.72 22.86
CA LYS A 81 4.62 -11.77 23.92
C LYS A 81 5.82 -11.10 24.63
N HIS A 82 6.96 -11.78 24.74
CA HIS A 82 8.15 -11.21 25.38
C HIS A 82 8.86 -10.20 24.48
N ALA A 83 9.00 -10.48 23.18
CA ALA A 83 9.56 -9.52 22.23
C ALA A 83 8.67 -8.25 22.14
N LEU A 84 7.35 -8.43 22.07
CA LEU A 84 6.39 -7.33 22.12
C LEU A 84 6.44 -6.58 23.47
N GLY A 85 6.52 -7.32 24.58
CA GLY A 85 6.63 -6.74 25.92
C GLY A 85 7.87 -5.89 26.11
N LEU A 86 9.01 -6.31 25.55
CA LEU A 86 10.26 -5.56 25.55
C LEU A 86 10.14 -4.26 24.74
N LEU A 87 9.52 -4.34 23.56
CA LEU A 87 9.24 -3.16 22.73
C LEU A 87 8.28 -2.18 23.42
N LEU A 88 7.25 -2.69 24.10
CA LEU A 88 6.33 -1.87 24.89
C LEU A 88 7.05 -1.20 26.08
N LEU A 89 7.95 -1.92 26.75
CA LEU A 89 8.79 -1.35 27.80
C LEU A 89 9.68 -0.23 27.25
N TRP A 90 10.31 -0.45 26.09
CA TRP A 90 11.16 0.55 25.43
C TRP A 90 10.36 1.77 24.94
N SER A 91 9.17 1.54 24.38
CA SER A 91 8.22 2.58 23.98
C SER A 91 7.83 3.48 25.15
N ALA A 92 7.73 2.92 26.36
CA ALA A 92 7.43 3.64 27.60
C ALA A 92 8.68 4.19 28.33
N ASP A 93 9.83 4.29 27.65
CA ASP A 93 11.11 4.77 28.22
C ASP A 93 11.63 3.93 29.40
N GLY A 94 11.22 2.66 29.49
CA GLY A 94 11.58 1.76 30.57
C GLY A 94 12.85 0.93 30.33
N VAL A 95 13.56 1.13 29.20
CA VAL A 95 14.80 0.40 28.88
C VAL A 95 15.99 1.36 28.86
N PRO A 96 17.02 1.15 29.70
CA PRO A 96 18.16 2.05 29.78
C PRO A 96 19.05 1.96 28.54
N ALA A 97 19.63 3.10 28.16
CA ALA A 97 20.66 3.12 27.13
C ALA A 97 21.95 2.47 27.63
N ALA A 98 22.58 1.66 26.79
CA ALA A 98 23.89 1.10 26.99
C ALA A 98 24.84 1.57 25.88
N ASP A 99 26.14 1.42 26.09
CA ASP A 99 27.16 1.80 25.10
C ASP A 99 27.33 0.71 24.03
N GLU A 100 27.28 -0.56 24.45
CA GLU A 100 27.41 -1.72 23.57
C GLU A 100 26.30 -2.76 23.82
N PRO A 101 25.89 -3.52 22.79
CA PRO A 101 25.02 -4.67 22.96
C PRO A 101 25.66 -5.74 23.85
N ALA A 102 24.84 -6.51 24.57
CA ALA A 102 25.34 -7.69 25.29
C ALA A 102 25.91 -8.74 24.30
N ASP A 103 26.94 -9.50 24.72
CA ASP A 103 27.67 -10.43 23.85
C ASP A 103 26.77 -11.37 23.03
N TRP A 104 25.77 -11.97 23.68
CA TRP A 104 24.83 -12.90 23.02
C TRP A 104 23.90 -12.21 22.01
N VAL A 105 23.72 -10.89 22.13
CA VAL A 105 22.99 -10.06 21.17
C VAL A 105 23.89 -9.73 19.99
N GLU A 106 25.15 -9.37 20.23
CA GLU A 106 26.10 -9.07 19.15
C GLU A 106 26.40 -10.31 18.30
N GLU A 107 26.60 -11.47 18.94
CA GLU A 107 26.72 -12.77 18.25
C GLU A 107 25.52 -13.03 17.33
N TRP A 108 24.31 -12.83 17.86
CA TRP A 108 23.09 -12.99 17.08
C TRP A 108 22.99 -12.01 15.89
N LEU A 109 23.38 -10.76 16.08
CA LEU A 109 23.38 -9.76 15.02
C LEU A 109 24.44 -10.06 13.96
N ALA A 110 25.61 -10.57 14.36
CA ALA A 110 26.67 -10.98 13.45
C ALA A 110 26.22 -12.14 12.56
N ASP A 111 25.64 -13.20 13.14
CA ASP A 111 25.06 -14.33 12.41
C ASP A 111 24.03 -13.87 11.38
N ARG A 112 23.17 -12.91 11.75
CA ARG A 112 22.16 -12.35 10.85
C ARG A 112 22.78 -11.60 9.68
N ARG A 113 23.79 -10.75 9.94
CA ARG A 113 24.50 -10.00 8.88
C ARG A 113 25.19 -10.95 7.90
N GLU A 114 25.81 -12.03 8.39
CA GLU A 114 26.44 -13.03 7.53
C GLU A 114 25.42 -13.75 6.64
N ARG A 115 24.28 -14.17 7.21
CA ARG A 115 23.21 -14.82 6.45
C ARG A 115 22.58 -13.89 5.40
N ALA A 116 22.37 -12.63 5.76
CA ALA A 116 21.87 -11.61 4.84
C ALA A 116 22.84 -11.40 3.68
N ALA A 117 24.14 -11.21 3.94
CA ALA A 117 25.16 -11.03 2.91
C ALA A 117 25.26 -12.24 1.96
N LYS A 118 25.18 -13.47 2.49
CA LYS A 118 25.16 -14.69 1.66
C LYS A 118 23.92 -14.75 0.74
N GLN A 119 22.76 -14.36 1.26
CA GLN A 119 21.53 -14.35 0.49
C GLN A 119 21.53 -13.24 -0.58
N GLU A 120 22.03 -12.04 -0.24
CA GLU A 120 22.20 -10.92 -1.16
C GLU A 120 23.13 -11.29 -2.32
N ALA A 121 24.29 -11.90 -2.03
CA ALA A 121 25.22 -12.36 -3.06
C ALA A 121 24.57 -13.36 -4.04
N LYS A 122 23.83 -14.34 -3.51
CA LYS A 122 23.10 -15.32 -4.33
C LYS A 122 22.03 -14.68 -5.21
N VAL A 123 21.33 -13.66 -4.69
CA VAL A 123 20.31 -12.94 -5.46
C VAL A 123 20.97 -12.06 -6.53
N ALA A 124 22.06 -11.36 -6.20
CA ALA A 124 22.82 -10.53 -7.12
C ALA A 124 23.38 -11.34 -8.31
N GLU A 125 23.89 -12.55 -8.06
CA GLU A 125 24.34 -13.46 -9.12
C GLU A 125 23.21 -13.79 -10.11
N LYS A 126 22.02 -14.16 -9.60
CA LYS A 126 20.85 -14.43 -10.45
C LYS A 126 20.37 -13.20 -11.21
N VAL A 127 20.35 -12.04 -10.56
CA VAL A 127 19.97 -10.76 -11.17
C VAL A 127 20.93 -10.42 -12.31
N ALA A 128 22.24 -10.55 -12.09
CA ALA A 128 23.25 -10.30 -13.13
C ALA A 128 23.06 -11.23 -14.35
N ALA A 129 22.74 -12.51 -14.12
CA ALA A 129 22.45 -13.45 -15.19
C ALA A 129 21.22 -13.05 -16.02
N ILE A 130 20.15 -12.56 -15.38
CA ILE A 130 18.95 -12.06 -16.05
C ILE A 130 19.26 -10.82 -16.89
N VAL A 131 19.98 -9.83 -16.31
CA VAL A 131 20.35 -8.59 -17.02
C VAL A 131 21.22 -8.90 -18.25
N ALA A 132 22.17 -9.82 -18.13
CA ALA A 132 23.01 -10.25 -19.25
C ALA A 132 22.18 -10.91 -20.38
N ALA A 133 21.21 -11.76 -20.02
CA ALA A 133 20.33 -12.41 -20.99
C ALA A 133 19.42 -11.39 -21.71
N GLU A 134 18.87 -10.40 -21.00
CA GLU A 134 18.08 -9.33 -21.62
C GLU A 134 18.91 -8.49 -22.59
N ALA A 135 20.12 -8.11 -22.22
CA ALA A 135 21.03 -7.34 -23.07
C ALA A 135 21.37 -8.10 -24.37
N ALA A 136 21.65 -9.40 -24.29
CA ALA A 136 21.89 -10.25 -25.46
C ALA A 136 20.67 -10.34 -26.39
N SER A 137 19.46 -10.46 -25.82
CA SER A 137 18.21 -10.49 -26.60
C SER A 137 17.85 -9.16 -27.27
N ALA A 138 18.39 -8.04 -26.75
CA ALA A 138 18.21 -6.72 -27.35
C ALA A 138 19.16 -6.50 -28.53
N SER A 139 20.41 -6.99 -28.43
CA SER A 139 21.37 -6.94 -29.55
C SER A 139 20.95 -7.79 -30.75
N ASP A 140 20.36 -8.98 -30.52
CA ASP A 140 19.85 -9.84 -31.59
C ASP A 140 18.68 -9.21 -32.36
N ARG A 141 17.84 -8.41 -31.69
CA ARG A 141 16.74 -7.68 -32.33
C ARG A 141 17.21 -6.47 -33.14
N SER A 142 18.34 -5.87 -32.80
CA SER A 142 18.95 -4.79 -33.59
C SER A 142 19.77 -5.27 -34.79
N GLY A 143 20.15 -6.56 -34.84
CA GLY A 143 20.89 -7.16 -35.96
C GLY A 143 20.01 -7.76 -37.06
N ALA A 144 18.68 -7.82 -36.86
CA ALA A 144 17.73 -8.36 -37.82
C ALA A 144 17.27 -7.30 -38.84
N SER A 145 18.22 -6.69 -39.54
CA SER A 145 17.98 -6.02 -40.82
C SER A 145 19.21 -6.21 -41.71
N ASP A 146 19.32 -7.40 -42.29
CA ASP A 146 19.77 -7.66 -43.67
C ASP A 146 20.09 -9.15 -43.87
N GLY A 147 19.53 -9.73 -44.95
CA GLY A 147 20.17 -10.81 -45.71
C GLY A 147 20.08 -12.26 -45.22
N SER A 148 19.10 -12.99 -45.76
CA SER A 148 19.21 -14.36 -46.29
C SER A 148 20.48 -15.20 -46.00
N GLY A 149 20.27 -16.36 -45.38
CA GLY A 149 20.85 -17.64 -45.82
C GLY A 149 22.13 -18.11 -45.10
N GLY A 150 22.02 -19.17 -44.30
CA GLY A 150 23.20 -19.87 -43.79
C GLY A 150 22.87 -20.91 -42.72
N SER A 151 22.75 -22.17 -43.15
CA SER A 151 22.58 -23.35 -42.32
C SER A 151 23.80 -23.67 -41.45
N GLY A 152 23.55 -24.17 -40.23
CA GLY A 152 24.39 -25.18 -39.58
C GLY A 152 25.31 -24.70 -38.45
N GLY A 153 25.04 -25.18 -37.24
CA GLY A 153 25.96 -25.03 -36.11
C GLY A 153 25.38 -25.55 -34.80
N TYR A 154 25.50 -26.85 -34.56
CA TYR A 154 25.16 -27.51 -33.30
C TYR A 154 25.96 -26.91 -32.13
N GLY A 155 25.24 -26.38 -31.14
CA GLY A 155 25.77 -26.01 -29.82
C GLY A 155 24.74 -26.36 -28.75
N ALA A 156 24.91 -27.52 -28.13
CA ALA A 156 24.00 -28.04 -27.12
C ALA A 156 24.04 -27.21 -25.82
N SER A 157 23.01 -26.38 -25.59
CA SER A 157 22.68 -25.86 -24.26
C SER A 157 21.56 -26.72 -23.64
N GLY A 158 21.93 -27.88 -23.09
CA GLY A 158 21.03 -28.94 -22.59
C GLY A 158 20.19 -28.61 -21.34
N GLY A 159 19.92 -27.34 -21.06
CA GLY A 159 19.06 -26.90 -19.94
C GLY A 159 17.88 -26.01 -20.35
N SER A 160 17.98 -25.25 -21.45
CA SER A 160 16.98 -24.23 -21.86
C SER A 160 15.73 -24.83 -22.53
N GLY A 161 15.90 -25.85 -23.37
CA GLY A 161 14.81 -26.33 -24.24
C GLY A 161 13.62 -26.98 -23.53
N GLY A 162 13.81 -27.42 -22.27
CA GLY A 162 12.72 -27.93 -21.43
C GLY A 162 11.87 -26.82 -20.82
N ASP A 163 12.51 -25.73 -20.38
CA ASP A 163 11.84 -24.55 -19.84
C ASP A 163 11.10 -23.79 -20.95
N ASP A 164 11.72 -23.63 -22.11
CA ASP A 164 11.11 -22.98 -23.27
C ASP A 164 9.87 -23.74 -23.77
N ARG A 165 9.94 -25.08 -23.77
CA ARG A 165 8.78 -25.92 -24.14
C ARG A 165 7.64 -25.81 -23.13
N ARG A 166 7.96 -25.80 -21.83
CA ARG A 166 6.95 -25.63 -20.77
C ARG A 166 6.30 -24.24 -20.82
N ALA A 167 7.08 -23.20 -21.10
CA ALA A 167 6.57 -21.84 -21.27
C ALA A 167 5.60 -21.76 -22.46
N ARG A 168 5.98 -22.31 -23.62
CA ARG A 168 5.11 -22.37 -24.81
C ARG A 168 3.83 -23.16 -24.57
N GLN A 169 3.93 -24.33 -23.95
CA GLN A 169 2.73 -25.13 -23.60
C GLN A 169 1.80 -24.41 -22.63
N ARG A 170 2.35 -23.61 -21.71
CA ARG A 170 1.55 -22.76 -20.84
C ARG A 170 0.83 -21.68 -21.64
N GLU A 171 1.52 -21.00 -22.56
CA GLU A 171 0.91 -19.99 -23.43
C GLU A 171 -0.23 -20.59 -24.27
N GLU A 172 0.00 -21.74 -24.92
CA GLU A 172 -1.03 -22.44 -25.70
C GLU A 172 -2.28 -22.82 -24.86
N ARG A 173 -2.08 -23.28 -23.62
CA ARG A 173 -3.20 -23.59 -22.70
C ARG A 173 -3.98 -22.35 -22.30
N VAL A 174 -3.28 -21.27 -21.99
CA VAL A 174 -3.90 -19.99 -21.64
C VAL A 174 -4.69 -19.44 -22.82
N ASP A 175 -4.11 -19.46 -24.02
CA ASP A 175 -4.76 -18.99 -25.24
C ASP A 175 -6.07 -19.75 -25.50
N ALA A 176 -6.05 -21.08 -25.39
CA ALA A 176 -7.25 -21.90 -25.52
C ALA A 176 -8.30 -21.57 -24.44
N GLY A 177 -7.89 -21.47 -23.17
CA GLY A 177 -8.80 -21.15 -22.07
C GLY A 177 -9.45 -19.78 -22.20
N LEU A 178 -8.72 -18.77 -22.69
CA LEU A 178 -9.28 -17.43 -22.92
C LEU A 178 -10.19 -17.39 -24.16
N ALA A 179 -9.91 -18.16 -25.21
CA ALA A 179 -10.82 -18.30 -26.34
C ALA A 179 -12.15 -18.97 -25.93
N ASP A 180 -12.11 -19.95 -25.03
CA ASP A 180 -13.30 -20.59 -24.45
C ASP A 180 -14.11 -19.59 -23.62
N LEU A 181 -13.43 -18.79 -22.80
CA LEU A 181 -14.04 -17.72 -22.01
C LEU A 181 -14.74 -16.67 -22.89
N GLU A 182 -14.13 -16.23 -23.98
CA GLU A 182 -14.74 -15.25 -24.89
C GLU A 182 -16.02 -15.79 -25.54
N ARG A 183 -16.02 -17.07 -25.93
CA ARG A 183 -17.22 -17.74 -26.45
C ARG A 183 -18.31 -17.81 -25.39
N TRP A 184 -17.95 -18.25 -24.18
CA TRP A 184 -18.89 -18.31 -23.06
C TRP A 184 -19.49 -16.93 -22.73
N LEU A 185 -18.68 -15.87 -22.68
CA LEU A 185 -19.17 -14.50 -22.45
C LEU A 185 -20.15 -14.06 -23.55
N SER A 186 -19.85 -14.36 -24.81
CA SER A 186 -20.72 -14.05 -25.94
C SER A 186 -22.07 -14.78 -25.82
N ASP A 187 -22.05 -16.05 -25.40
CA ASP A 187 -23.26 -16.83 -25.16
C ASP A 187 -24.08 -16.23 -24.00
N GLN A 188 -23.45 -15.81 -22.90
CA GLN A 188 -24.16 -15.17 -21.79
C GLN A 188 -24.91 -13.90 -22.22
N ILE A 189 -24.28 -13.08 -23.07
CA ILE A 189 -24.93 -11.86 -23.59
C ILE A 189 -26.06 -12.22 -24.56
N ALA A 190 -25.88 -13.21 -25.43
CA ALA A 190 -26.89 -13.64 -26.39
C ALA A 190 -28.15 -14.23 -25.73
N HIS A 191 -27.98 -15.01 -24.66
CA HIS A 191 -29.10 -15.57 -23.88
C HIS A 191 -29.76 -14.54 -22.95
N GLY A 192 -29.06 -13.44 -22.66
CA GLY A 192 -29.49 -12.41 -21.73
C GLY A 192 -29.16 -12.74 -20.27
N ILE A 193 -28.95 -11.71 -19.46
CA ILE A 193 -28.44 -11.85 -18.08
C ILE A 193 -29.53 -11.86 -17.00
N ALA A 194 -30.81 -11.82 -17.37
CA ALA A 194 -31.92 -11.73 -16.42
C ALA A 194 -31.97 -12.92 -15.44
N GLY A 195 -31.60 -14.12 -15.92
CA GLY A 195 -31.52 -15.34 -15.11
C GLY A 195 -30.23 -15.52 -14.31
N ALA A 196 -29.24 -14.62 -14.45
CA ALA A 196 -27.90 -14.81 -13.91
C ALA A 196 -27.89 -15.04 -12.38
N ARG A 197 -28.79 -14.40 -11.63
CA ARG A 197 -28.87 -14.61 -10.16
C ARG A 197 -29.15 -16.06 -9.74
N GLN A 198 -29.72 -16.88 -10.63
CA GLN A 198 -30.12 -18.25 -10.32
C GLN A 198 -29.04 -19.27 -10.69
N THR A 199 -28.33 -19.08 -11.81
CA THR A 199 -27.38 -20.08 -12.34
C THR A 199 -25.92 -19.64 -12.28
N ALA A 200 -25.65 -18.32 -12.27
CA ALA A 200 -24.32 -17.83 -12.59
C ALA A 200 -23.23 -18.27 -11.60
N LEU A 201 -23.54 -18.45 -10.32
CA LEU A 201 -22.54 -18.94 -9.35
C LEU A 201 -22.00 -20.33 -9.71
N ALA A 202 -22.87 -21.24 -10.15
CA ALA A 202 -22.46 -22.58 -10.59
C ALA A 202 -21.70 -22.50 -11.92
N ASP A 203 -22.24 -21.72 -12.87
CA ASP A 203 -21.61 -21.52 -14.19
C ASP A 203 -20.20 -20.91 -14.07
N TRP A 204 -20.02 -19.94 -13.17
CA TRP A 204 -18.73 -19.29 -12.89
C TRP A 204 -17.76 -20.22 -12.17
N ASP A 205 -18.22 -21.07 -11.25
CA ASP A 205 -17.36 -22.06 -10.57
C ASP A 205 -16.80 -23.08 -11.59
N ASP A 206 -17.66 -23.61 -12.46
CA ASP A 206 -17.23 -24.55 -13.49
C ASP A 206 -16.31 -23.90 -14.54
N LEU A 207 -16.57 -22.65 -14.93
CA LEU A 207 -15.68 -21.90 -15.80
C LEU A 207 -14.35 -21.58 -15.12
N SER A 208 -14.36 -21.24 -13.83
CA SER A 208 -13.15 -20.99 -13.05
C SER A 208 -12.27 -22.23 -12.98
N LYS A 209 -12.83 -23.42 -12.76
CA LYS A 209 -12.08 -24.69 -12.80
C LYS A 209 -11.38 -24.89 -14.15
N ARG A 210 -12.11 -24.69 -15.26
CA ARG A 210 -11.53 -24.79 -16.61
C ARG A 210 -10.41 -23.77 -16.85
N LEU A 211 -10.54 -22.54 -16.34
CA LEU A 211 -9.49 -21.53 -16.43
C LEU A 211 -8.24 -21.87 -15.59
N ILE A 212 -8.42 -22.50 -14.43
CA ILE A 212 -7.32 -23.03 -13.62
C ILE A 212 -6.58 -24.13 -14.38
N ASP A 213 -7.30 -25.07 -14.99
CA ASP A 213 -6.70 -26.13 -15.82
C ASP A 213 -5.98 -25.55 -17.06
N ALA A 214 -6.52 -24.47 -17.62
CA ALA A 214 -5.90 -23.68 -18.70
C ALA A 214 -4.71 -22.81 -18.23
N GLN A 215 -4.37 -22.81 -16.95
CA GLN A 215 -3.27 -22.02 -16.35
C GLN A 215 -3.48 -20.50 -16.40
N ALA A 216 -4.74 -20.04 -16.35
CA ALA A 216 -5.16 -18.64 -16.26
C ALA A 216 -5.81 -18.31 -14.89
N PRO A 217 -5.10 -18.50 -13.76
CA PRO A 217 -5.68 -18.37 -12.42
C PRO A 217 -6.09 -16.93 -12.07
N GLY A 218 -5.49 -15.92 -12.69
CA GLY A 218 -5.88 -14.52 -12.47
C GLY A 218 -7.30 -14.25 -12.98
N VAL A 219 -7.67 -14.83 -14.11
CA VAL A 219 -9.02 -14.68 -14.68
C VAL A 219 -10.05 -15.48 -13.89
N ALA A 220 -9.70 -16.68 -13.42
CA ALA A 220 -10.55 -17.45 -12.51
C ALA A 220 -10.85 -16.67 -11.21
N ALA A 221 -9.85 -15.97 -10.66
CA ALA A 221 -10.04 -15.12 -9.48
C ALA A 221 -10.98 -13.93 -9.76
N LEU A 222 -10.92 -13.32 -10.95
CA LEU A 222 -11.86 -12.27 -11.36
C LEU A 222 -13.30 -12.79 -11.40
N LEU A 223 -13.53 -13.98 -11.99
CA LEU A 223 -14.87 -14.60 -12.05
C LEU A 223 -15.44 -14.88 -10.66
N THR A 224 -14.61 -15.42 -9.75
CA THR A 224 -15.02 -15.68 -8.37
C THR A 224 -15.45 -14.39 -7.66
N GLY A 225 -14.77 -13.28 -7.97
CA GLY A 225 -15.07 -11.95 -7.43
C GLY A 225 -16.39 -11.34 -7.93
N LEU A 226 -16.96 -11.82 -9.04
CA LEU A 226 -18.17 -11.26 -9.64
C LEU A 226 -19.41 -11.39 -8.75
N SER A 227 -19.42 -12.35 -7.82
CA SER A 227 -20.51 -12.52 -6.85
C SER A 227 -20.84 -11.23 -6.08
N ARG A 228 -19.88 -10.31 -5.93
CA ARG A 228 -20.09 -8.99 -5.30
C ARG A 228 -21.14 -8.14 -6.03
N VAL A 229 -21.29 -8.26 -7.35
CA VAL A 229 -22.18 -7.39 -8.13
C VAL A 229 -23.64 -7.54 -7.71
N PHE A 230 -24.03 -8.73 -7.26
CA PHE A 230 -25.40 -9.03 -6.84
C PHE A 230 -25.82 -8.34 -5.53
N ARG A 231 -24.88 -7.70 -4.82
CA ARG A 231 -25.15 -6.92 -3.61
C ARG A 231 -25.77 -5.55 -3.92
N HIS A 232 -25.72 -5.12 -5.18
CA HIS A 232 -26.22 -3.81 -5.59
C HIS A 232 -27.57 -3.94 -6.32
N GLU A 233 -28.35 -2.86 -6.27
CA GLU A 233 -29.64 -2.79 -6.98
C GLU A 233 -29.44 -2.72 -8.50
N ASP A 234 -28.41 -1.99 -8.94
CA ASP A 234 -27.97 -1.83 -10.33
C ASP A 234 -27.11 -3.01 -10.83
N TRP A 235 -27.22 -4.18 -10.19
CA TRP A 235 -26.42 -5.36 -10.52
C TRP A 235 -26.37 -5.75 -12.01
N PRO A 236 -27.42 -5.58 -12.85
CA PRO A 236 -27.32 -5.96 -14.26
C PRO A 236 -26.27 -5.13 -15.00
N ALA A 237 -26.24 -3.81 -14.76
CA ALA A 237 -25.28 -2.91 -15.37
C ALA A 237 -23.85 -3.20 -14.88
N ARG A 238 -23.71 -3.47 -13.57
CA ARG A 238 -22.42 -3.87 -12.98
C ARG A 238 -21.91 -5.18 -13.54
N LEU A 239 -22.78 -6.19 -13.66
CA LEU A 239 -22.41 -7.48 -14.23
C LEU A 239 -21.93 -7.34 -15.68
N LEU A 240 -22.63 -6.56 -16.51
CA LEU A 240 -22.20 -6.27 -17.89
C LEU A 240 -20.85 -5.56 -17.93
N THR A 241 -20.62 -4.62 -17.02
CA THR A 241 -19.33 -3.91 -16.90
C THR A 241 -18.20 -4.88 -16.58
N GLU A 242 -18.41 -5.77 -15.60
CA GLU A 242 -17.41 -6.77 -15.22
C GLU A 242 -17.17 -7.79 -16.35
N TYR A 243 -18.22 -8.27 -17.03
CA TYR A 243 -18.07 -9.11 -18.22
C TYR A 243 -17.29 -8.42 -19.34
N ALA A 244 -17.53 -7.12 -19.55
CA ALA A 244 -16.78 -6.33 -20.53
C ALA A 244 -15.29 -6.21 -20.13
N LEU A 245 -14.97 -6.02 -18.85
CA LEU A 245 -13.58 -5.98 -18.37
C LEU A 245 -12.88 -7.33 -18.52
N VAL A 246 -13.57 -8.45 -18.22
CA VAL A 246 -13.03 -9.80 -18.42
C VAL A 246 -12.83 -10.10 -19.91
N HIS A 247 -13.78 -9.72 -20.77
CA HIS A 247 -13.64 -9.83 -22.21
C HIS A 247 -12.46 -9.00 -22.72
N LEU A 248 -12.33 -7.75 -22.26
CA LEU A 248 -11.23 -6.86 -22.63
C LEU A 248 -9.87 -7.49 -22.28
N LEU A 249 -9.76 -8.19 -21.15
CA LEU A 249 -8.53 -8.89 -20.76
C LEU A 249 -8.18 -10.02 -21.74
N ALA A 250 -9.16 -10.82 -22.13
CA ALA A 250 -8.97 -11.89 -23.11
C ALA A 250 -8.55 -11.34 -24.49
N VAL A 251 -9.21 -10.27 -24.94
CA VAL A 251 -8.85 -9.57 -26.19
C VAL A 251 -7.44 -8.98 -26.13
N ALA A 252 -7.08 -8.34 -25.02
CA ALA A 252 -5.76 -7.76 -24.81
C ALA A 252 -4.67 -8.83 -24.80
N HIS A 253 -4.92 -9.99 -24.18
CA HIS A 253 -3.99 -11.13 -24.19
C HIS A 253 -3.78 -11.67 -25.61
N ARG A 254 -4.87 -11.89 -26.37
CA ARG A 254 -4.80 -12.35 -27.76
C ARG A 254 -4.01 -11.37 -28.65
N ARG A 255 -4.15 -10.06 -28.40
CA ARG A 255 -3.44 -8.99 -29.13
C ARG A 255 -2.13 -8.58 -28.44
N SER A 256 -1.60 -9.38 -27.53
CA SER A 256 -0.45 -9.01 -26.70
C SER A 256 0.76 -8.57 -27.52
N ALA A 257 0.97 -9.15 -28.71
CA ALA A 257 2.04 -8.79 -29.64
C ALA A 257 2.05 -7.31 -30.04
N ASP A 258 0.87 -6.70 -30.13
CA ASP A 258 0.66 -5.31 -30.58
C ASP A 258 0.65 -4.31 -29.41
N LEU A 259 0.64 -4.80 -28.16
CA LEU A 259 0.57 -3.95 -26.98
C LEU A 259 1.95 -3.36 -26.62
N PRO A 260 1.98 -2.11 -26.11
CA PRO A 260 3.14 -1.57 -25.42
C PRO A 260 3.63 -2.53 -24.33
N ARG A 261 4.94 -2.58 -24.08
CA ARG A 261 5.56 -3.53 -23.14
C ARG A 261 4.89 -3.50 -21.77
N ASP A 262 4.70 -2.31 -21.19
CA ASP A 262 4.11 -2.15 -19.87
C ASP A 262 2.66 -2.65 -19.80
N LEU A 263 1.89 -2.49 -20.88
CA LEU A 263 0.51 -3.00 -20.93
C LEU A 263 0.49 -4.50 -21.13
N ARG A 264 1.42 -5.05 -21.92
CA ARG A 264 1.63 -6.50 -22.05
C ARG A 264 1.96 -7.15 -20.71
N ASP A 265 2.84 -6.52 -19.93
CA ASP A 265 3.21 -7.00 -18.59
C ASP A 265 2.03 -6.93 -17.61
N THR A 266 1.22 -5.85 -17.67
CA THR A 266 -0.05 -5.76 -16.95
C THR A 266 -0.98 -6.92 -17.33
N VAL A 267 -1.25 -7.13 -18.62
CA VAL A 267 -2.14 -8.19 -19.11
C VAL A 267 -1.66 -9.57 -18.65
N ARG A 268 -0.36 -9.86 -18.79
CA ARG A 268 0.23 -11.13 -18.33
C ARG A 268 0.03 -11.32 -16.83
N SER A 269 0.29 -10.29 -16.02
CA SER A 269 0.06 -10.36 -14.57
C SER A 269 -1.42 -10.60 -14.24
N ARG A 270 -2.35 -9.94 -14.95
CA ARG A 270 -3.81 -10.07 -14.75
C ARG A 270 -4.35 -11.44 -15.15
N VAL A 271 -3.77 -12.06 -16.18
CA VAL A 271 -4.10 -13.44 -16.58
C VAL A 271 -3.59 -14.47 -15.56
N GLY A 272 -2.49 -14.16 -14.87
CA GLY A 272 -1.90 -15.01 -13.82
C GLY A 272 -0.49 -15.51 -14.13
N PHE A 273 0.20 -14.90 -15.10
CA PHE A 273 1.64 -15.12 -15.28
C PHE A 273 2.39 -14.52 -14.10
N THR A 274 3.30 -15.30 -13.52
CA THR A 274 4.10 -14.91 -12.38
C THR A 274 5.38 -14.24 -12.85
N THR A 275 5.71 -13.09 -12.27
CA THR A 275 7.01 -12.44 -12.45
C THR A 275 7.97 -12.92 -11.35
N PRO A 276 9.09 -13.59 -11.70
CA PRO A 276 10.09 -14.01 -10.72
C PRO A 276 10.64 -12.81 -9.94
N LYS A 277 10.92 -13.00 -8.64
CA LYS A 277 11.44 -11.91 -7.80
C LYS A 277 12.78 -11.39 -8.32
N GLU A 278 13.63 -12.28 -8.82
CA GLU A 278 14.92 -11.93 -9.38
C GLU A 278 14.79 -11.06 -10.64
N TYR A 279 13.76 -11.29 -11.46
CA TYR A 279 13.47 -10.43 -12.61
C TYR A 279 13.04 -9.02 -12.18
N VAL A 280 12.24 -8.93 -11.12
CA VAL A 280 11.85 -7.64 -10.53
C VAL A 280 13.05 -6.92 -9.95
N LEU A 281 13.92 -7.62 -9.22
CA LEU A 281 15.15 -7.04 -8.65
C LEU A 281 16.18 -6.62 -9.71
N ALA A 282 16.06 -7.11 -10.94
CA ALA A 282 16.83 -6.65 -12.09
C ALA A 282 16.31 -5.34 -12.69
N GLN A 283 15.09 -4.91 -12.35
CA GLN A 283 14.53 -3.64 -12.83
C GLN A 283 15.25 -2.44 -12.19
N PRO A 284 15.29 -1.27 -12.87
CA PRO A 284 15.92 -0.07 -12.33
C PRO A 284 15.39 0.29 -10.93
N PRO A 285 16.27 0.38 -9.92
CA PRO A 285 15.84 0.68 -8.56
C PRO A 285 15.48 2.16 -8.41
N VAL A 286 14.45 2.43 -7.60
CA VAL A 286 14.09 3.77 -7.12
C VAL A 286 14.54 3.89 -5.68
N ARG A 287 15.57 4.70 -5.43
CA ARG A 287 16.01 5.04 -4.07
C ARG A 287 15.21 6.22 -3.55
N ASP A 288 14.65 6.08 -2.35
CA ASP A 288 13.95 7.16 -1.66
C ASP A 288 13.97 6.91 -0.14
N HIS A 289 13.51 7.90 0.62
CA HIS A 289 13.09 7.76 2.01
C HIS A 289 11.61 7.39 2.02
N TRP A 290 11.33 6.10 2.20
CA TRP A 290 10.01 5.52 2.15
C TRP A 290 9.35 5.56 3.53
N GLN A 291 8.32 6.37 3.68
CA GLN A 291 7.44 6.36 4.86
C GLN A 291 6.50 5.15 4.79
N VAL A 292 6.42 4.36 5.86
CA VAL A 292 5.46 3.25 5.97
C VAL A 292 4.10 3.81 6.39
N ILE A 293 3.21 4.03 5.43
CA ILE A 293 1.97 4.79 5.64
C ILE A 293 0.79 3.94 6.07
N ALA A 294 0.71 2.67 5.64
CA ALA A 294 -0.43 1.81 5.95
C ALA A 294 -0.04 0.33 5.90
N CYS A 295 -0.78 -0.50 6.62
CA CYS A 295 -0.62 -1.95 6.68
C CYS A 295 -1.99 -2.59 6.83
N ARG A 296 -2.30 -3.60 6.00
CA ARG A 296 -3.52 -4.39 6.12
C ARG A 296 -3.20 -5.86 5.97
N ASP A 297 -3.75 -6.66 6.88
CA ASP A 297 -3.71 -8.11 6.79
C ASP A 297 -5.04 -8.65 6.27
N GLU A 298 -4.97 -9.64 5.39
CA GLU A 298 -6.11 -10.36 4.82
C GLU A 298 -5.88 -11.86 4.95
N ASP A 299 -6.91 -12.60 5.35
CA ASP A 299 -6.95 -14.06 5.28
C ASP A 299 -7.66 -14.49 3.99
N ARG A 300 -6.97 -15.26 3.14
CA ARG A 300 -7.52 -15.85 1.92
C ARG A 300 -7.27 -17.35 1.93
N ASP A 301 -8.30 -18.15 2.18
CA ASP A 301 -8.28 -19.61 2.04
C ASP A 301 -7.05 -20.29 2.66
N ARG A 302 -6.77 -19.99 3.93
CA ARG A 302 -5.61 -20.52 4.67
C ARG A 302 -4.25 -19.96 4.18
N LEU A 303 -4.25 -18.79 3.58
CA LEU A 303 -3.06 -18.00 3.31
C LEU A 303 -3.26 -16.61 3.89
N LEU A 304 -2.43 -16.25 4.87
CA LEU A 304 -2.37 -14.89 5.37
C LEU A 304 -1.58 -14.05 4.38
N SER A 305 -2.09 -12.87 4.06
CA SER A 305 -1.41 -11.89 3.23
C SER A 305 -1.35 -10.55 3.94
N ARG A 306 -0.22 -9.85 3.81
CA ARG A 306 0.00 -8.51 4.32
C ARG A 306 0.29 -7.57 3.18
N ARG A 307 -0.45 -6.46 3.15
CA ARG A 307 -0.27 -5.32 2.26
C ARG A 307 0.35 -4.19 3.06
N VAL A 308 1.56 -3.78 2.70
CA VAL A 308 2.20 -2.59 3.30
C VAL A 308 2.37 -1.53 2.23
N TRP A 309 1.83 -0.35 2.48
CA TRP A 309 1.99 0.79 1.59
C TRP A 309 3.09 1.71 2.10
N LEU A 310 3.91 2.17 1.14
CA LEU A 310 5.02 3.07 1.36
C LEU A 310 4.83 4.33 0.53
N HIS A 311 5.27 5.48 1.03
CA HIS A 311 5.30 6.76 0.31
C HIS A 311 6.72 7.33 0.28
N GLY A 312 7.25 7.54 -0.92
CA GLY A 312 8.57 8.12 -1.13
C GLY A 312 8.56 9.63 -0.90
N ARG A 313 9.36 10.15 0.04
CA ARG A 313 9.38 11.58 0.37
C ARG A 313 9.90 12.46 -0.76
N ALA A 314 10.90 12.00 -1.50
CA ALA A 314 11.50 12.79 -2.58
C ALA A 314 10.77 12.59 -3.90
N THR A 315 10.32 11.37 -4.19
CA THR A 315 9.68 11.02 -5.47
C THR A 315 8.16 11.21 -5.47
N GLY A 316 7.52 11.29 -4.31
CA GLY A 316 6.06 11.25 -4.17
C GLY A 316 5.44 9.91 -4.59
N ARG A 317 6.26 8.90 -4.88
CA ARG A 317 5.80 7.62 -5.41
C ARG A 317 5.22 6.77 -4.28
N ILE A 318 4.12 6.08 -4.58
CA ILE A 318 3.56 5.07 -3.67
C ILE A 318 4.06 3.69 -4.10
N ALA A 319 4.41 2.84 -3.13
CA ALA A 319 4.76 1.45 -3.35
C ALA A 319 3.92 0.52 -2.47
N LEU A 320 3.62 -0.67 -2.99
CA LEU A 320 2.94 -1.75 -2.26
C LEU A 320 3.90 -2.94 -2.11
N ILE A 321 4.20 -3.31 -0.87
CA ILE A 321 4.93 -4.52 -0.54
C ILE A 321 3.91 -5.60 -0.11
N LEU A 322 3.97 -6.76 -0.76
CA LEU A 322 3.11 -7.91 -0.46
C LEU A 322 3.92 -9.01 0.19
N SER A 323 3.46 -9.45 1.37
CA SER A 323 4.01 -10.59 2.10
C SER A 323 2.93 -11.65 2.29
N PHE A 324 3.32 -12.92 2.21
CA PHE A 324 2.40 -14.05 2.34
C PHE A 324 2.97 -15.03 3.37
N ALA A 325 2.10 -15.60 4.19
CA ALA A 325 2.46 -16.62 5.16
C ALA A 325 1.38 -17.72 5.21
N PRO A 326 1.75 -19.01 5.20
CA PRO A 326 0.82 -20.08 5.53
C PRO A 326 0.20 -19.88 6.91
N VAL A 327 -1.00 -20.42 7.16
CA VAL A 327 -1.62 -20.36 8.50
C VAL A 327 -0.66 -20.83 9.57
N GLY A 328 -0.53 -20.02 10.62
CA GLY A 328 0.34 -20.31 11.78
C GLY A 328 1.81 -19.92 11.60
N GLN A 329 2.21 -19.45 10.42
CA GLN A 329 3.51 -18.78 10.23
C GLN A 329 3.35 -17.26 10.35
N PRO A 330 4.38 -16.56 10.87
CA PRO A 330 4.33 -15.11 11.02
C PRO A 330 4.43 -14.42 9.66
N LEU A 331 3.68 -13.32 9.51
CA LEU A 331 3.87 -12.39 8.39
C LEU A 331 5.17 -11.60 8.58
N ASP A 332 5.75 -11.16 7.46
CA ASP A 332 6.85 -10.22 7.50
C ASP A 332 6.44 -8.93 8.25
N SER A 333 7.25 -8.54 9.22
CA SER A 333 7.05 -7.37 10.07
C SER A 333 8.24 -6.41 10.02
N SER A 334 9.09 -6.54 9.00
CA SER A 334 10.27 -5.69 8.77
C SER A 334 9.93 -4.25 8.35
N LEU A 335 8.67 -3.97 8.03
CA LEU A 335 8.14 -2.65 7.69
C LEU A 335 7.17 -2.20 8.77
N VAL A 336 7.64 -1.36 9.69
CA VAL A 336 6.86 -0.88 10.84
C VAL A 336 6.10 0.38 10.44
N LEU A 337 4.78 0.37 10.62
CA LEU A 337 3.90 1.53 10.40
C LEU A 337 4.46 2.80 11.04
N GLY A 338 4.38 3.93 10.34
CA GLY A 338 4.85 5.25 10.79
C GLY A 338 6.36 5.43 10.85
N THR A 339 7.15 4.42 10.49
CA THR A 339 8.60 4.59 10.33
C THR A 339 8.97 5.07 8.92
N THR A 340 10.19 5.56 8.75
CA THR A 340 10.76 5.89 7.43
C THR A 340 12.02 5.07 7.20
N ILE A 341 12.15 4.46 6.03
CA ILE A 341 13.34 3.68 5.64
C ILE A 341 14.03 4.33 4.42
N ASP A 342 15.35 4.47 4.44
CA ASP A 342 16.14 4.75 3.23
C ASP A 342 16.35 3.43 2.50
N ALA A 343 15.72 3.28 1.33
CA ALA A 343 15.74 2.03 0.60
C ALA A 343 15.66 2.23 -0.92
N SER A 344 16.28 1.30 -1.63
CA SER A 344 16.08 1.09 -3.06
C SER A 344 14.95 0.09 -3.26
N LEU A 345 13.89 0.49 -3.95
CA LEU A 345 12.78 -0.40 -4.35
C LEU A 345 12.84 -0.70 -5.84
N CYS A 346 12.60 -1.95 -6.22
CA CYS A 346 12.38 -2.33 -7.62
C CYS A 346 10.91 -2.70 -7.81
N PHE A 347 10.27 -2.12 -8.83
CA PHE A 347 8.84 -2.28 -9.07
C PHE A 347 8.58 -3.43 -10.04
N TYR A 348 7.47 -4.13 -9.81
CA TYR A 348 6.96 -5.07 -10.80
C TYR A 348 6.61 -4.29 -12.07
N PRO A 349 6.95 -4.82 -13.25
CA PRO A 349 6.63 -4.17 -14.52
C PRO A 349 5.11 -4.13 -14.74
N GLY A 350 4.64 -3.10 -15.44
CA GLY A 350 3.22 -2.86 -15.68
C GLY A 350 2.93 -1.39 -15.99
N SER A 351 1.73 -1.11 -16.50
CA SER A 351 1.30 0.25 -16.91
C SER A 351 1.05 1.22 -15.76
N ALA A 352 0.78 0.69 -14.56
CA ALA A 352 0.62 1.45 -13.31
C ALA A 352 1.39 0.74 -12.18
N PRO A 353 2.74 0.75 -12.22
CA PRO A 353 3.57 -0.11 -11.38
C PRO A 353 3.58 0.37 -9.92
N LEU A 354 2.76 -0.30 -9.10
CA LEU A 354 2.60 -0.05 -7.66
C LEU A 354 3.33 -1.10 -6.80
N ARG A 355 3.22 -2.38 -7.15
CA ARG A 355 3.84 -3.46 -6.38
C ARG A 355 5.37 -3.38 -6.51
N ALA A 356 6.08 -3.53 -5.40
CA ALA A 356 7.54 -3.47 -5.39
C ALA A 356 8.18 -4.54 -4.48
N LEU A 357 9.49 -4.69 -4.62
CA LEU A 357 10.37 -5.40 -3.70
C LEU A 357 11.39 -4.43 -3.13
N VAL A 358 11.74 -4.61 -1.86
CA VAL A 358 12.89 -3.93 -1.25
C VAL A 358 14.15 -4.60 -1.77
N ALA A 359 14.91 -3.88 -2.61
CA ALA A 359 16.15 -4.39 -3.20
C ALA A 359 17.34 -4.23 -2.26
N ALA A 360 17.43 -3.08 -1.58
CA ALA A 360 18.44 -2.82 -0.57
C ALA A 360 17.91 -1.77 0.42
N ARG A 361 18.29 -1.91 1.70
CA ARG A 361 18.14 -0.87 2.71
C ARG A 361 19.48 -0.19 2.92
N HIS A 362 19.47 1.14 2.97
CA HIS A 362 20.66 1.94 3.19
C HIS A 362 20.64 2.42 4.64
N SER A 363 21.68 2.11 5.42
CA SER A 363 21.90 2.81 6.68
C SER A 363 22.36 4.24 6.37
N ALA A 364 21.96 5.21 7.20
CA ALA A 364 22.57 6.53 7.18
C ALA A 364 24.10 6.34 7.34
N ALA A 365 24.86 6.67 6.30
CA ALA A 365 26.32 6.76 6.44
C ALA A 365 26.61 7.78 7.54
N PRO A 366 27.63 7.56 8.41
CA PRO A 366 28.11 8.64 9.26
C PRO A 366 28.50 9.78 8.31
N SER A 367 27.87 10.93 8.47
CA SER A 367 28.23 12.14 7.75
C SER A 367 29.70 12.44 8.05
N GLY A 368 30.57 12.11 7.10
CA GLY A 368 31.90 12.70 7.06
C GLY A 368 31.70 14.20 7.02
N GLY A 369 32.26 14.90 8.00
CA GLY A 369 32.19 16.35 8.06
C GLY A 369 32.70 16.97 6.75
N PRO A 370 32.23 18.17 6.38
CA PRO A 370 32.75 18.85 5.20
C PRO A 370 34.28 18.97 5.33
N PRO A 371 35.05 18.80 4.23
CA PRO A 371 36.48 19.03 4.27
C PRO A 371 36.69 20.46 4.78
N SER A 372 37.44 20.60 5.87
CA SER A 372 37.91 21.89 6.35
C SER A 372 38.77 22.50 5.25
N HIS A 373 38.19 23.43 4.49
CA HIS A 373 38.98 24.33 3.67
C HIS A 373 39.81 25.19 4.62
N GLY A 374 41.12 24.89 4.69
CA GLY A 374 42.09 25.76 5.32
C GLY A 374 42.07 27.11 4.60
N VAL A 375 41.89 28.18 5.38
CA VAL A 375 42.05 29.56 4.92
C VAL A 375 43.49 29.97 5.15
N GLY A 376 44.13 30.45 4.09
CA GLY A 376 45.46 31.03 4.01
C GLY A 376 45.95 30.81 2.57
N GLU A 377 46.15 31.79 1.71
CA GLU A 377 46.53 33.17 1.93
C GLU A 377 46.17 33.98 0.66
N ALA A 378 45.95 35.28 0.85
CA ALA A 378 45.52 36.19 -0.19
C ALA A 378 46.62 36.43 -1.23
N ASP A 379 46.24 36.53 -2.50
CA ASP A 379 46.90 37.49 -3.37
C ASP A 379 45.92 38.21 -4.29
N ARG A 380 46.10 39.53 -4.33
CA ARG A 380 45.25 40.52 -4.98
C ARG A 380 45.61 40.53 -6.47
N HIS A 381 44.66 40.87 -7.35
CA HIS A 381 44.74 41.99 -8.30
C HIS A 381 43.68 41.87 -9.42
N SER A 382 42.95 42.97 -9.61
CA SER A 382 42.42 43.48 -10.89
C SER A 382 41.12 42.91 -11.50
N SER A 383 40.02 43.64 -11.28
CA SER A 383 39.03 44.03 -12.31
C SER A 383 39.50 45.34 -13.00
N PRO A 384 38.93 45.88 -14.11
CA PRO A 384 37.54 45.73 -14.60
C PRO A 384 37.30 45.75 -16.14
N ALA A 385 36.04 45.57 -16.56
CA ALA A 385 35.29 46.28 -17.64
C ALA A 385 34.07 45.40 -18.07
N SER A 386 32.80 45.80 -17.93
CA SER A 386 31.98 46.84 -18.61
C SER A 386 31.37 46.40 -19.95
N GLY A 387 30.03 46.54 -20.07
CA GLY A 387 29.22 46.53 -21.30
C GLY A 387 28.66 45.15 -21.66
N GLU A 388 27.43 44.93 -22.13
CA GLU A 388 26.32 45.76 -22.61
C GLU A 388 25.07 44.85 -22.69
N ALA A 389 23.89 45.39 -22.41
CA ALA A 389 22.59 44.94 -22.96
C ALA A 389 22.27 45.87 -24.15
N PRO A 390 21.47 45.53 -25.20
CA PRO A 390 20.05 45.12 -25.13
C PRO A 390 19.63 44.26 -26.38
N PRO A 391 18.39 44.25 -26.97
CA PRO A 391 17.06 44.69 -26.53
C PRO A 391 15.90 43.68 -26.74
N ARG A 392 14.73 44.09 -26.24
CA ARG A 392 13.37 43.57 -26.52
C ARG A 392 12.79 44.12 -27.84
N GLY A 393 11.90 43.35 -28.46
CA GLY A 393 10.88 43.74 -29.45
C GLY A 393 10.46 42.49 -30.24
N GLU A 394 9.24 42.26 -30.72
CA GLU A 394 7.92 42.88 -30.59
C GLU A 394 6.90 41.85 -31.15
N ARG A 395 5.62 42.19 -31.13
CA ARG A 395 4.42 41.33 -31.35
C ARG A 395 4.14 40.98 -32.81
N ALA A 396 3.45 39.84 -33.05
CA ALA A 396 2.29 39.64 -33.95
C ALA A 396 1.83 38.17 -33.78
N ALA A 397 0.64 37.84 -33.28
CA ALA A 397 -0.69 37.93 -33.90
C ALA A 397 -0.77 37.19 -35.24
N ASP A 398 -1.34 35.98 -35.24
CA ASP A 398 -2.24 35.55 -36.30
C ASP A 398 -3.30 34.56 -35.80
N ARG A 399 -4.52 34.84 -36.21
CA ARG A 399 -5.75 34.09 -35.98
C ARG A 399 -5.91 33.07 -37.10
N HIS A 400 -6.40 31.88 -36.80
CA HIS A 400 -7.38 31.23 -37.67
C HIS A 400 -8.35 30.39 -36.84
N SER A 401 -9.62 30.77 -36.96
CA SER A 401 -10.81 30.10 -36.45
C SER A 401 -11.18 28.91 -37.35
N ALA A 402 -11.70 27.85 -36.75
CA ALA A 402 -12.71 26.99 -37.38
C ALA A 402 -13.61 26.41 -36.28
N ALA A 403 -14.90 26.73 -36.39
CA ALA A 403 -15.99 26.27 -35.54
C ALA A 403 -16.72 25.10 -36.22
N ALA A 404 -17.25 24.19 -35.41
CA ALA A 404 -18.56 23.51 -35.55
C ALA A 404 -18.69 22.50 -34.40
N SER A 405 -19.52 22.73 -33.37
CA SER A 405 -20.97 22.51 -33.31
C SER A 405 -21.36 21.06 -32.98
N GLY A 406 -22.07 20.87 -31.87
CA GLY A 406 -22.71 19.60 -31.52
C GLY A 406 -23.11 19.46 -30.04
N GLU A 407 -23.90 20.40 -29.51
CA GLU A 407 -24.64 20.22 -28.25
C GLU A 407 -25.85 19.28 -28.45
N ALA A 408 -26.12 18.42 -27.46
CA ALA A 408 -27.49 18.03 -27.08
C ALA A 408 -27.52 17.48 -25.64
N PRO A 409 -28.67 17.60 -24.93
CA PRO A 409 -28.71 17.72 -23.47
C PRO A 409 -29.24 16.47 -22.75
N PHE A 410 -28.81 16.28 -21.50
CA PHE A 410 -29.42 15.32 -20.58
C PHE A 410 -30.71 15.91 -19.97
N HIS A 411 -31.85 15.30 -20.29
CA HIS A 411 -33.15 15.62 -19.71
C HIS A 411 -33.28 15.06 -18.30
N GLY A 412 -33.65 15.93 -17.36
CA GLY A 412 -34.23 15.55 -16.08
C GLY A 412 -35.65 14.98 -16.25
N VAL A 413 -35.99 14.00 -15.42
CA VAL A 413 -37.37 13.53 -15.27
C VAL A 413 -37.84 13.90 -13.87
N ARG A 414 -38.85 14.76 -13.85
CA ARG A 414 -39.65 15.11 -12.66
C ARG A 414 -40.70 14.03 -12.39
N ALA A 415 -41.01 13.93 -11.10
CA ALA A 415 -42.19 13.41 -10.41
C ALA A 415 -43.38 12.92 -11.25
N ALA A 416 -43.90 11.76 -10.85
CA ALA A 416 -45.29 11.39 -11.02
C ALA A 416 -45.90 11.08 -9.65
N ASP A 417 -46.87 11.91 -9.26
CA ASP A 417 -47.85 11.62 -8.21
C ASP A 417 -48.76 10.46 -8.66
N GLY A 418 -49.08 9.57 -7.73
CA GLY A 418 -50.00 8.45 -7.97
C GLY A 418 -50.46 7.83 -6.65
N HIS A 419 -51.60 8.32 -6.16
CA HIS A 419 -52.33 7.79 -5.01
C HIS A 419 -52.61 6.29 -5.10
N SER A 420 -52.49 5.58 -3.96
CA SER A 420 -53.47 4.58 -3.50
C SER A 420 -53.19 4.18 -2.04
N SER A 421 -54.11 4.53 -1.14
CA SER A 421 -54.31 3.80 0.13
C SER A 421 -54.95 2.43 -0.15
N PRO A 422 -54.94 1.48 0.81
CA PRO A 422 -55.99 1.51 1.83
C PRO A 422 -55.57 1.11 3.26
N ALA A 423 -56.39 1.62 4.19
CA ALA A 423 -56.94 0.98 5.38
C ALA A 423 -56.05 0.74 6.63
N SER A 424 -56.23 1.66 7.58
CA SER A 424 -56.91 1.46 8.88
C SER A 424 -56.44 0.37 9.84
N GLY A 425 -55.96 0.83 11.00
CA GLY A 425 -55.90 0.09 12.26
C GLY A 425 -55.70 1.07 13.41
N GLU A 426 -56.79 1.65 13.90
CA GLU A 426 -56.85 2.46 15.12
C GLU A 426 -56.49 1.65 16.37
N VAL A 427 -55.63 2.19 17.25
CA VAL A 427 -55.81 2.18 18.72
C VAL A 427 -55.10 3.42 19.31
N GLN A 428 -55.85 4.26 20.02
CA GLN A 428 -55.41 5.30 20.97
C GLN A 428 -55.89 4.89 22.40
N PRO A 429 -55.62 5.64 23.48
CA PRO A 429 -54.35 6.22 23.95
C PRO A 429 -54.17 5.94 25.47
N GLY A 430 -53.08 6.43 26.08
CA GLY A 430 -53.07 6.60 27.54
C GLY A 430 -51.73 6.93 28.16
N GLY A 431 -51.63 8.10 28.80
CA GLY A 431 -50.73 8.31 29.93
C GLY A 431 -49.77 9.49 29.81
N GLU A 432 -50.29 10.70 30.00
CA GLU A 432 -49.51 11.85 30.44
C GLU A 432 -48.80 11.56 31.77
N ARG A 433 -47.56 12.04 31.93
CA ARG A 433 -47.11 12.65 33.19
C ARG A 433 -45.94 13.61 32.97
N ALA A 434 -46.14 14.79 33.57
CA ALA A 434 -45.29 15.97 33.64
C ALA A 434 -43.92 15.68 34.27
N ALA A 435 -42.87 16.29 33.71
CA ALA A 435 -42.14 17.43 34.29
C ALA A 435 -41.22 17.06 35.46
N ASP A 436 -39.91 17.12 35.21
CA ASP A 436 -39.01 17.65 36.21
C ASP A 436 -37.94 18.52 35.56
N ARG A 437 -37.86 19.73 36.12
CA ARG A 437 -37.11 20.89 35.68
C ARG A 437 -35.86 20.93 36.57
N TYR A 438 -34.68 20.59 36.04
CA TYR A 438 -33.43 20.81 36.77
C TYR A 438 -32.58 21.87 36.07
N SER A 439 -32.52 23.04 36.71
CA SER A 439 -31.59 24.13 36.37
C SER A 439 -30.26 23.90 37.11
N PRO A 440 -29.09 24.01 36.45
CA PRO A 440 -27.80 23.98 37.13
C PRO A 440 -27.49 25.34 37.79
N PRO A 441 -26.81 25.37 38.96
CA PRO A 441 -26.39 26.60 39.60
C PRO A 441 -25.17 27.22 38.92
N ALA A 442 -25.11 28.55 39.02
CA ALA A 442 -24.14 29.42 38.38
C ALA A 442 -22.73 29.38 38.99
N SER A 443 -21.75 29.53 38.10
CA SER A 443 -20.48 30.29 38.25
C SER A 443 -19.68 30.16 39.55
N GLY A 444 -18.67 29.30 39.52
CA GLY A 444 -17.44 29.43 40.32
C GLY A 444 -16.23 29.51 39.38
N GLY A 445 -15.52 30.64 39.40
CA GLY A 445 -14.40 30.93 38.50
C GLY A 445 -13.22 29.97 38.70
N VAL A 446 -12.74 29.41 37.59
CA VAL A 446 -11.46 28.69 37.52
C VAL A 446 -10.38 29.72 37.15
N PRO A 447 -9.27 29.83 37.91
CA PRO A 447 -8.21 30.79 37.58
C PRO A 447 -7.50 30.37 36.29
N PRO A 448 -6.96 31.33 35.49
CA PRO A 448 -6.26 31.00 34.27
C PRO A 448 -5.05 30.12 34.59
N ARG A 449 -5.02 28.92 33.98
CA ARG A 449 -3.85 28.04 33.97
C ARG A 449 -2.72 28.80 33.28
N GLY A 450 -1.74 29.24 34.06
CA GLY A 450 -0.52 29.83 33.53
C GLY A 450 0.10 28.92 32.48
N GLU A 451 0.55 29.55 31.40
CA GLU A 451 1.39 28.98 30.35
C GLU A 451 2.55 28.21 31.00
N ARG A 452 2.42 26.89 31.05
CA ARG A 452 3.59 26.04 31.28
C ARG A 452 4.30 25.96 29.94
N ALA A 453 5.50 26.51 29.95
CA ALA A 453 6.50 26.41 28.90
C ALA A 453 6.45 25.03 28.23
N ALA A 454 6.42 25.07 26.90
CA ALA A 454 6.49 23.90 26.03
C ALA A 454 7.60 22.96 26.49
N ASP A 455 7.19 21.80 27.01
CA ASP A 455 8.03 20.61 27.03
C ASP A 455 8.27 20.22 25.57
N ARG A 456 9.33 20.81 25.00
CA ARG A 456 9.99 20.30 23.81
C ARG A 456 10.45 18.90 24.15
N HIS A 457 9.80 17.87 23.61
CA HIS A 457 10.32 16.57 23.13
C HIS A 457 9.11 15.68 22.79
N SER A 458 8.55 15.84 21.60
CA SER A 458 7.63 14.87 21.00
C SER A 458 7.94 14.82 19.51
N ALA A 459 8.76 13.84 19.12
CA ALA A 459 8.98 13.51 17.72
C ALA A 459 7.75 12.73 17.24
N GLY A 460 6.89 13.37 16.46
CA GLY A 460 6.07 12.66 15.50
C GLY A 460 6.47 13.08 14.10
N GLY A 461 6.34 12.15 13.17
CA GLY A 461 6.73 12.37 11.79
C GLY A 461 5.80 13.38 11.12
N VAL A 462 6.35 14.22 10.23
CA VAL A 462 5.54 15.05 9.33
C VAL A 462 4.64 14.11 8.51
N PRO A 463 3.31 14.31 8.50
CA PRO A 463 2.41 13.51 7.66
C PRO A 463 2.85 13.52 6.21
N PRO A 464 2.65 12.42 5.45
CA PRO A 464 2.93 12.41 4.04
C PRO A 464 2.07 13.45 3.32
N HIS A 465 2.65 14.11 2.31
CA HIS A 465 1.88 14.98 1.44
C HIS A 465 0.84 14.16 0.66
N GLY A 466 -0.42 14.56 0.74
CA GLY A 466 -1.54 13.95 0.02
C GLY A 466 -2.12 14.83 -1.07
N VAL A 467 -3.08 14.28 -1.80
CA VAL A 467 -3.93 15.03 -2.75
C VAL A 467 -5.18 15.54 -2.04
N ARG A 468 -5.86 16.52 -2.63
CA ARG A 468 -7.18 16.96 -2.18
C ARG A 468 -8.26 15.98 -2.64
N ALA A 469 -9.38 15.91 -1.93
CA ALA A 469 -10.49 15.04 -2.29
C ALA A 469 -11.03 15.34 -3.69
N VAL A 470 -11.10 16.62 -4.07
CA VAL A 470 -11.50 17.08 -5.41
C VAL A 470 -10.65 16.54 -6.56
N ASP A 471 -9.37 16.22 -6.32
CA ASP A 471 -8.46 15.74 -7.36
C ASP A 471 -8.57 14.23 -7.61
N VAL A 472 -9.20 13.49 -6.69
CA VAL A 472 -9.25 12.03 -6.72
C VAL A 472 -9.93 11.47 -7.96
N PRO A 473 -11.09 11.96 -8.43
CA PRO A 473 -11.73 11.43 -9.63
C PRO A 473 -10.81 11.47 -10.86
N ARG A 474 -10.06 12.56 -11.05
CA ARG A 474 -9.10 12.69 -12.15
C ARG A 474 -7.92 11.75 -11.99
N LEU A 475 -7.36 11.65 -10.79
CA LEU A 475 -6.26 10.73 -10.48
C LEU A 475 -6.66 9.28 -10.79
N ILE A 476 -7.85 8.86 -10.34
CA ILE A 476 -8.34 7.50 -10.58
C ILE A 476 -8.64 7.28 -12.07
N ALA A 477 -9.19 8.27 -12.78
CA ALA A 477 -9.39 8.17 -14.23
C ALA A 477 -8.06 7.95 -14.97
N ASP A 478 -6.99 8.66 -14.59
CA ASP A 478 -5.65 8.49 -15.17
C ASP A 478 -5.07 7.09 -14.89
N VAL A 479 -5.33 6.53 -13.70
CA VAL A 479 -4.94 5.16 -13.35
C VAL A 479 -5.71 4.13 -14.21
N LEU A 480 -7.03 4.27 -14.29
CA LEU A 480 -7.89 3.37 -15.05
C LEU A 480 -7.63 3.45 -16.57
N ALA A 481 -7.24 4.61 -17.09
CA ALA A 481 -6.84 4.76 -18.48
C ALA A 481 -5.57 3.96 -18.83
N ARG A 482 -4.68 3.72 -17.85
CA ARG A 482 -3.46 2.92 -18.01
C ARG A 482 -3.67 1.44 -17.70
N ASP A 483 -4.47 1.15 -16.68
CA ASP A 483 -4.84 -0.21 -16.27
C ASP A 483 -6.34 -0.27 -15.91
N PRO A 484 -7.20 -0.62 -16.89
CA PRO A 484 -8.66 -0.67 -16.70
C PRO A 484 -9.12 -1.71 -15.68
N TRP A 485 -8.26 -2.67 -15.31
CA TRP A 485 -8.58 -3.73 -14.37
C TRP A 485 -8.23 -3.38 -12.92
N THR A 486 -7.83 -2.13 -12.66
CA THR A 486 -7.54 -1.64 -11.31
C THR A 486 -8.81 -1.63 -10.46
N ASP A 487 -8.86 -2.52 -9.47
CA ASP A 487 -9.98 -2.67 -8.53
C ASP A 487 -9.73 -1.96 -7.19
N SER A 488 -8.49 -1.51 -6.99
CA SER A 488 -8.06 -0.82 -5.79
C SER A 488 -6.85 0.08 -6.07
N TRP A 489 -6.81 1.27 -5.45
CA TRP A 489 -5.68 2.18 -5.57
C TRP A 489 -5.40 2.92 -4.26
N PRO A 490 -4.14 2.99 -3.80
CA PRO A 490 -3.81 3.74 -2.59
C PRO A 490 -3.90 5.24 -2.82
N LEU A 491 -4.44 5.94 -1.83
CA LEU A 491 -4.55 7.39 -1.78
C LEU A 491 -3.98 7.90 -0.45
N ILE A 492 -3.38 9.07 -0.51
CA ILE A 492 -3.06 9.89 0.66
C ILE A 492 -3.85 11.18 0.45
N LEU A 493 -4.74 11.49 1.38
CA LEU A 493 -5.61 12.66 1.33
C LEU A 493 -5.17 13.63 2.42
N SER A 494 -4.97 14.88 2.05
CA SER A 494 -4.59 15.95 2.97
C SER A 494 -5.75 16.92 3.17
N ASP A 495 -5.80 17.52 4.36
CA ASP A 495 -6.80 18.52 4.73
C ASP A 495 -8.24 18.05 4.54
N VAL A 496 -8.53 16.81 4.96
CA VAL A 496 -9.87 16.22 4.83
C VAL A 496 -10.58 16.10 6.17
N VAL A 497 -11.90 16.19 6.14
CA VAL A 497 -12.80 16.03 7.29
C VAL A 497 -13.86 14.95 7.04
N PRO A 498 -14.23 14.14 8.06
CA PRO A 498 -15.41 13.29 7.98
C PRO A 498 -16.66 14.12 7.77
N ALA A 499 -17.45 13.78 6.75
CA ALA A 499 -18.71 14.43 6.43
C ALA A 499 -19.84 13.42 6.32
N ARG A 500 -21.05 13.84 6.66
CA ARG A 500 -22.25 13.01 6.56
C ARG A 500 -23.21 13.61 5.55
N VAL A 501 -23.55 12.83 4.52
CA VAL A 501 -24.55 13.18 3.51
C VAL A 501 -25.66 12.14 3.59
N ASP A 502 -26.88 12.56 3.90
CA ASP A 502 -28.01 11.69 4.19
C ASP A 502 -27.68 10.60 5.23
N SER A 503 -27.75 9.33 4.83
CA SER A 503 -27.38 8.16 5.63
C SER A 503 -25.93 7.69 5.42
N GLY A 504 -25.22 8.26 4.44
CA GLY A 504 -23.87 7.87 4.06
C GLY A 504 -22.77 8.70 4.71
N TRP A 505 -21.60 8.08 4.84
CA TRP A 505 -20.39 8.74 5.33
C TRP A 505 -19.42 8.99 4.20
N TYR A 506 -18.79 10.16 4.24
CA TYR A 506 -17.91 10.65 3.21
C TYR A 506 -16.67 11.28 3.83
N LEU A 507 -15.65 11.42 3.00
CA LEU A 507 -14.45 12.20 3.31
C LEU A 507 -14.40 13.36 2.34
N ALA A 508 -14.42 14.58 2.86
CA ALA A 508 -14.46 15.80 2.05
C ALA A 508 -13.25 16.66 2.35
N ASP A 509 -12.88 17.50 1.39
CA ASP A 509 -11.94 18.58 1.66
C ASP A 509 -12.47 19.48 2.78
N HIS A 510 -11.57 19.95 3.63
CA HIS A 510 -11.88 21.01 4.57
C HIS A 510 -11.99 22.34 3.82
N ASP A 511 -13.19 22.60 3.30
CA ASP A 511 -13.58 23.90 2.79
C ASP A 511 -14.73 24.46 3.65
N PRO A 512 -14.49 25.49 4.48
CA PRO A 512 -15.54 26.13 5.24
C PRO A 512 -16.61 26.84 4.37
N HIS A 513 -16.40 26.90 3.05
CA HIS A 513 -17.27 27.56 2.07
C HIS A 513 -17.96 26.59 1.07
N ASP A 514 -17.71 25.28 1.13
CA ASP A 514 -18.41 24.26 0.33
C ASP A 514 -19.36 23.40 1.20
N PRO A 515 -20.57 23.90 1.53
CA PRO A 515 -21.52 23.17 2.35
C PRO A 515 -22.20 22.01 1.61
N LYS A 516 -21.98 21.86 0.29
CA LYS A 516 -22.67 20.88 -0.53
C LYS A 516 -21.92 19.57 -0.67
N LEU A 517 -20.65 19.52 -0.24
CA LEU A 517 -19.85 18.30 -0.26
C LEU A 517 -19.76 17.71 -1.67
N GLU A 518 -19.74 18.55 -2.72
CA GLU A 518 -19.85 18.13 -4.12
C GLU A 518 -18.69 17.20 -4.54
N ASN A 519 -17.56 17.29 -3.83
CA ASN A 519 -16.35 16.50 -4.06
C ASN A 519 -16.07 15.47 -2.96
N ALA A 520 -17.08 15.14 -2.14
CA ALA A 520 -16.89 14.21 -1.04
C ALA A 520 -16.83 12.76 -1.54
N LEU A 521 -15.88 12.01 -1.00
CA LEU A 521 -15.58 10.65 -1.41
C LEU A 521 -16.31 9.66 -0.49
N PRO A 522 -17.15 8.75 -1.02
CA PRO A 522 -17.93 7.84 -0.20
C PRO A 522 -17.00 6.90 0.59
N LEU A 523 -17.28 6.72 1.87
CA LEU A 523 -16.54 5.81 2.74
C LEU A 523 -17.21 4.44 2.77
N LEU A 524 -16.40 3.39 2.66
CA LEU A 524 -16.85 2.04 2.98
C LEU A 524 -17.18 1.94 4.48
N PRO A 525 -18.13 1.09 4.88
CA PRO A 525 -18.40 0.81 6.29
C PRO A 525 -17.11 0.41 7.03
N GLY A 526 -16.87 1.02 8.18
CA GLY A 526 -15.62 0.82 8.92
C GLY A 526 -15.52 1.64 10.20
N THR A 527 -14.29 1.82 10.65
CA THR A 527 -13.86 2.46 11.91
C THR A 527 -13.90 3.98 11.87
N LEU A 528 -14.94 4.54 11.27
CA LEU A 528 -15.14 5.99 11.22
C LEU A 528 -15.07 6.67 12.59
N TRP A 529 -15.55 5.99 13.64
CA TRP A 529 -15.50 6.52 14.99
C TRP A 529 -14.06 6.80 15.48
N GLN A 530 -13.06 6.04 15.01
CA GLN A 530 -11.65 6.30 15.31
C GLN A 530 -11.17 7.55 14.58
N LEU A 531 -11.50 7.69 13.30
CA LEU A 531 -11.19 8.91 12.54
C LEU A 531 -11.85 10.15 13.17
N ALA A 532 -13.12 10.05 13.59
CA ALA A 532 -13.82 11.13 14.27
C ALA A 532 -13.18 11.47 15.63
N ALA A 533 -12.74 10.46 16.38
CA ALA A 533 -12.06 10.65 17.67
C ALA A 533 -10.67 11.30 17.52
N VAL A 534 -9.91 10.92 16.48
CA VAL A 534 -8.57 11.50 16.21
C VAL A 534 -8.67 12.90 15.64
N SER A 535 -9.58 13.13 14.68
CA SER A 535 -9.74 14.44 14.05
C SER A 535 -10.33 15.48 14.98
N GLY A 536 -11.24 15.10 15.90
CA GLY A 536 -11.96 16.07 16.72
C GLY A 536 -12.77 17.10 15.92
N GLY A 537 -13.04 16.81 14.63
CA GLY A 537 -13.63 17.76 13.68
C GLY A 537 -12.63 18.66 12.94
N HIS A 538 -11.34 18.57 13.24
CA HIS A 538 -10.28 19.27 12.51
C HIS A 538 -9.82 18.50 11.27
N PRO A 539 -9.24 19.20 10.26
CA PRO A 539 -8.68 18.54 9.09
C PRO A 539 -7.55 17.61 9.45
N VAL A 540 -7.52 16.44 8.83
CA VAL A 540 -6.48 15.44 9.05
C VAL A 540 -5.93 14.92 7.74
N THR A 541 -4.72 14.35 7.80
CA THR A 541 -4.19 13.54 6.70
C THR A 541 -4.64 12.10 6.88
N VAL A 542 -5.06 11.45 5.78
CA VAL A 542 -5.60 10.09 5.79
C VAL A 542 -4.94 9.29 4.67
N ALA A 543 -4.43 8.10 4.99
CA ALA A 543 -4.11 7.09 3.98
C ALA A 543 -5.32 6.16 3.82
N ALA A 544 -5.75 5.95 2.58
CA ALA A 544 -6.91 5.16 2.23
C ALA A 544 -6.63 4.27 1.01
N GLU A 545 -7.43 3.22 0.84
CA GLU A 545 -7.52 2.48 -0.41
C GLU A 545 -8.84 2.84 -1.09
N TRP A 546 -8.76 3.43 -2.28
CA TRP A 546 -9.92 3.61 -3.15
C TRP A 546 -10.34 2.26 -3.74
N THR A 547 -11.65 2.01 -3.78
CA THR A 547 -12.27 0.93 -4.57
C THR A 547 -13.48 1.51 -5.33
N PRO A 548 -14.03 0.78 -6.32
CA PRO A 548 -15.27 1.17 -7.00
C PRO A 548 -16.48 1.36 -6.08
N ASP A 549 -16.45 0.80 -4.87
CA ASP A 549 -17.52 0.87 -3.88
C ASP A 549 -17.31 1.98 -2.84
N GLY A 550 -16.13 2.60 -2.79
CA GLY A 550 -15.79 3.69 -1.88
C GLY A 550 -14.37 3.61 -1.32
N LEU A 551 -14.03 4.55 -0.45
CA LEU A 551 -12.74 4.59 0.24
C LEU A 551 -12.76 3.68 1.47
N ARG A 552 -11.75 2.83 1.57
CA ARG A 552 -11.39 2.16 2.81
C ARG A 552 -10.32 2.97 3.53
N LEU A 553 -10.65 3.49 4.70
CA LEU A 553 -9.68 4.12 5.59
C LEU A 553 -8.64 3.08 6.07
N LEU A 554 -7.36 3.47 6.12
CA LEU A 554 -6.28 2.62 6.58
C LEU A 554 -5.54 3.24 7.79
N THR A 555 -5.13 4.50 7.66
CA THR A 555 -4.41 5.22 8.71
C THR A 555 -4.71 6.71 8.66
N THR A 556 -4.48 7.39 9.76
CA THR A 556 -4.48 8.86 9.86
C THR A 556 -3.32 9.32 10.74
N TRP A 557 -3.04 10.61 10.74
CA TRP A 557 -2.03 11.24 11.58
C TRP A 557 -2.72 12.15 12.58
N ASP A 558 -2.37 12.03 13.86
CA ASP A 558 -2.84 12.95 14.89
C ASP A 558 -2.12 14.31 14.83
N GLU A 559 -2.52 15.27 15.67
CA GLU A 559 -1.91 16.61 15.75
C GLU A 559 -0.40 16.58 16.07
N ARG A 560 0.11 15.47 16.61
CA ARG A 560 1.53 15.28 16.93
C ARG A 560 2.28 14.63 15.77
N GLY A 561 1.61 14.25 14.68
CA GLY A 561 2.20 13.51 13.58
C GLY A 561 2.39 12.02 13.85
N GLN A 562 1.72 11.46 14.87
CA GLN A 562 1.74 10.03 15.16
C GLN A 562 0.73 9.31 14.26
N VAL A 563 1.15 8.18 13.69
CA VAL A 563 0.26 7.33 12.88
C VAL A 563 -0.72 6.60 13.78
N VAL A 564 -2.00 6.75 13.47
CA VAL A 564 -3.11 6.00 14.06
C VAL A 564 -3.69 5.07 13.01
N VAL A 565 -3.85 3.80 13.37
CA VAL A 565 -4.50 2.78 12.51
C VAL A 565 -6.01 2.96 12.59
N LEU A 566 -6.65 2.98 11.43
CA LEU A 566 -8.10 3.03 11.28
C LEU A 566 -8.61 1.63 10.94
#